data_AF-A0A1I6GPA3-F1
#
_entry.id   AF-A0A1I6GPA3-F1
#
_cell.length_a   1.000
_cell.length_b   1.000
_cell.length_c   1.000
_cell.angle_alpha   90.00
_cell.angle_beta   90.00
_cell.angle_gamma   90.00
#
_symmetry.space_group_name_H-M   'P 1'
#
loop_
_entity.id
_entity.type
_entity.pdbx_description
1 polymer ?
#
loop_
_entity_poly.entity_id
_entity_poly.type
_entity_poly.pdbx_seq_one_letter_code
_entity_poly.pdbx_strand_id
1 'polypeptide(L)' 'MSRMRKKSDLPVKTCATCGKPFAWRKKWASVWDEVRYCSDRCRTNRNSKPS' A
#
# COMPACT_ATOMS: atom_id res chain seq x y z
N MET A 1 -7.14 15.20 28.23
CA MET A 1 -6.20 14.31 27.52
C MET A 1 -6.71 14.08 26.11
N SER A 2 -6.19 14.84 25.14
CA SER A 2 -6.62 14.77 23.74
C SER A 2 -6.26 13.41 23.15
N ARG A 3 -7.28 12.56 22.90
CA ARG A 3 -7.12 11.28 22.20
C ARG A 3 -6.56 11.57 20.80
N MET A 4 -5.24 11.51 20.67
CA MET A 4 -4.59 11.34 19.37
C MET A 4 -5.15 10.05 18.77
N ARG A 5 -6.13 10.18 17.88
CA ARG A 5 -6.55 9.12 16.96
C ARG A 5 -5.31 8.82 16.10
N LYS A 6 -4.51 7.86 16.56
CA LYS A 6 -3.29 7.41 15.89
C LYS A 6 -3.70 6.95 14.49
N LYS A 7 -3.01 7.42 13.45
CA LYS A 7 -3.20 7.01 12.05
C LYS A 7 -2.88 5.52 11.79
N SER A 8 -2.71 4.74 12.86
CA SER A 8 -2.20 3.38 12.93
C SER A 8 -3.25 2.31 12.62
N ASP A 9 -4.54 2.64 12.62
CA ASP A 9 -5.63 1.69 12.30
C ASP A 9 -5.87 1.53 10.78
N LEU A 10 -5.08 2.20 9.94
CA LEU A 10 -5.21 2.05 8.50
C LEU A 10 -4.64 0.69 8.07
N PRO A 11 -5.38 -0.08 7.24
CA PRO A 11 -4.89 -1.35 6.77
C PRO A 11 -3.59 -1.14 6.00
N VAL A 12 -2.56 -1.89 6.39
CA VAL A 12 -1.28 -1.95 5.69
C VAL A 12 -1.26 -3.19 4.82
N LYS A 13 -0.80 -3.04 3.57
CA LYS A 13 -0.59 -4.14 2.63
C LYS A 13 0.88 -4.24 2.27
N THR A 14 1.33 -5.43 1.88
CA THR A 14 2.70 -5.66 1.39
C THR A 14 2.74 -5.51 -0.12
N CYS A 15 3.70 -4.76 -0.65
CA CYS A 15 3.87 -4.60 -2.09
C CYS A 15 4.37 -5.91 -2.71
N ALA A 16 3.64 -6.46 -3.68
CA ALA A 16 4.04 -7.69 -4.36
C ALA A 16 5.32 -7.56 -5.23
N THR A 17 5.72 -6.34 -5.59
CA THR A 17 6.92 -6.09 -6.43
C THR A 17 8.17 -5.84 -5.58
N CYS A 18 8.07 -5.02 -4.53
CA CYS A 18 9.24 -4.59 -3.74
C CYS A 18 9.24 -5.11 -2.30
N GLY A 19 8.21 -5.84 -1.87
CA GLY A 19 8.10 -6.39 -0.52
C GLY A 19 7.90 -5.36 0.60
N LYS A 20 7.83 -4.06 0.27
CA LYS A 20 7.69 -3.01 1.29
C LYS A 20 6.24 -2.90 1.78
N PRO A 21 6.00 -2.75 3.09
CA PRO A 21 4.67 -2.47 3.63
C PRO A 21 4.26 -1.05 3.25
N PHE A 22 2.99 -0.86 2.89
CA PHE A 22 2.42 0.43 2.55
C PHE A 22 1.02 0.58 3.15
N ALA A 23 0.74 1.76 3.69
CA ALA A 23 -0.53 2.06 4.34
C ALA A 23 -1.61 2.48 3.35
N TRP A 24 -2.87 2.19 3.68
CA TRP A 24 -4.04 2.66 2.96
C TRP A 24 -4.01 4.16 2.70
N ARG A 25 -4.46 4.56 1.51
CA ARG A 25 -4.58 5.96 1.09
C ARG A 25 -6.01 6.21 0.61
N LYS A 26 -6.55 7.41 0.88
CA LYS A 26 -7.90 7.79 0.43
C LYS A 26 -8.14 7.57 -1.07
N LYS A 27 -7.12 7.82 -1.91
CA LYS A 27 -7.19 7.59 -3.36
C LYS A 27 -7.43 6.13 -3.77
N TRP A 28 -7.24 5.20 -2.84
CA TRP A 28 -7.44 3.78 -3.06
C TRP A 28 -8.76 3.28 -2.46
N ALA A 29 -9.62 4.14 -1.90
CA ALA A 29 -10.86 3.70 -1.27
C ALA A 29 -11.69 2.76 -2.17
N SER A 30 -11.81 3.06 -3.46
CA SER A 30 -12.60 2.26 -4.41
C SER A 30 -11.89 1.04 -4.98
N VAL A 31 -10.55 1.00 -4.93
CA VAL A 31 -9.72 -0.03 -5.58
C VAL A 31 -8.81 -0.76 -4.58
N TRP A 32 -9.02 -0.55 -3.28
CA TRP A 32 -8.10 -1.02 -2.24
C TRP A 32 -7.94 -2.53 -2.29
N ASP A 33 -9.01 -3.26 -2.59
CA ASP A 33 -8.99 -4.72 -2.70
C ASP A 33 -8.01 -5.18 -3.80
N GLU A 34 -8.05 -4.52 -4.97
CA GLU A 34 -7.18 -4.78 -6.11
C GLU A 34 -5.75 -4.22 -5.94
N VAL A 35 -5.55 -3.21 -5.07
CA VAL A 35 -4.23 -2.59 -4.86
C VAL A 35 -3.30 -3.56 -4.13
N ARG A 36 -2.33 -4.10 -4.88
CA ARG A 36 -1.23 -4.97 -4.39
C ARG A 36 0.15 -4.29 -4.41
N TYR A 37 0.22 -3.04 -4.86
CA TYR A 37 1.48 -2.35 -5.12
C TYR A 37 1.54 -0.99 -4.42
N CYS A 38 2.70 -0.65 -3.85
CA CYS A 38 2.88 0.60 -3.10
C CYS A 38 2.87 1.86 -3.99
N SER A 39 3.12 1.69 -5.29
CA SER A 39 3.22 2.78 -6.27
C SER A 39 2.88 2.28 -7.67
N ASP A 40 2.54 3.22 -8.56
CA ASP A 40 2.28 2.91 -9.97
C ASP A 40 3.52 2.33 -10.67
N ARG A 41 4.71 2.82 -10.30
CA ARG A 41 5.98 2.22 -10.72
C ARG A 41 6.02 0.73 -10.39
N CYS A 42 5.68 0.32 -9.17
CA CYS A 42 5.68 -1.11 -8.79
C CYS A 42 4.61 -1.91 -9.55
N ARG A 43 3.45 -1.30 -9.86
CA ARG A 43 2.39 -1.93 -10.66
C ARG A 43 2.86 -2.20 -12.08
N THR A 44 3.48 -1.22 -12.73
CA THR A 44 4.01 -1.34 -14.10
C THR A 44 5.23 -2.25 -14.14
N ASN A 45 6.03 -2.24 -13.07
CA ASN A 45 7.26 -3.01 -12.93
C ASN A 45 7.05 -4.47 -12.46
N ARG A 46 5.80 -4.99 -12.53
CA ARG A 46 5.44 -6.38 -12.18
C ARG A 46 6.27 -7.46 -12.88
N ASN A 47 6.97 -7.10 -13.95
CA ASN A 47 7.78 -8.01 -14.77
C ASN A 47 9.28 -8.00 -14.42
N SER A 48 9.76 -7.05 -13.62
CA SER A 48 11.15 -7.11 -13.13
C SER A 48 11.14 -7.75 -11.75
N LYS A 49 11.22 -9.07 -11.69
CA LYS A 49 11.63 -9.72 -10.44
C LYS A 49 12.97 -9.11 -10.01
N PRO A 50 13.13 -8.61 -8.77
CA PRO A 50 14.47 -8.51 -8.23
C PRO A 50 14.97 -9.95 -8.08
N SER A 51 16.02 -10.29 -8.83
CA SER A 51 16.69 -11.58 -8.73
C SER A 51 17.31 -11.79 -7.36
#